data_AF-A0A328RNJ7-F1
#
_entry.id   AF-A0A328RNJ7-F1
#
_cell.length_a   1.000
_cell.length_b   1.000
_cell.length_c   1.000
_cell.angle_alpha   90.00
_cell.angle_beta   90.00
_cell.angle_gamma   90.00
#
_symmetry.space_group_name_H-M   'P 1'
#
loop_
_entity.id
_entity.type
_entity.pdbx_description
1 polymer ?
#
loop_
_entity_poly.entity_id
_entity_poly.type
_entity_poly.pdbx_seq_one_letter_code
_entity_poly.pdbx_strand_id
1 'polypeptide(L)'
;MACSPGVSSLTASSLASASMSGSFSMLCGVPLTNIGIQAAKKPKACLLEIVKLSNKKGLFRGASRPVTMAIPQFALLGPVYKELNSKYQLGKWSTIGLLSTVESLVTYTVGKQSAQKFYYGKIIDHSLRPMGVGFGALLSRNVIAMAGLRILSPTIEDSLESIAKNSLKNSESANTGLKFTSNLLANCSAGAVSTIPHTIFNEQVINPERTIKKILIDQYKDNGISSLTKQASIRGARLGCVYTIFATLENKFMS
;
A
#
# COMPACT_ATOMS: atom_id res chain seq x y z
N MET A 1 -5.10 -8.48 38.83
CA MET A 1 -5.02 -8.23 37.38
C MET A 1 -3.76 -8.93 36.89
N ALA A 2 -3.88 -10.19 36.46
CA ALA A 2 -2.74 -11.03 36.10
C ALA A 2 -2.32 -10.72 34.66
N CYS A 3 -1.11 -10.17 34.46
CA CYS A 3 -0.48 -10.10 33.15
C CYS A 3 -0.16 -11.53 32.70
N SER A 4 -0.90 -12.02 31.70
CA SER A 4 -0.64 -13.32 31.08
C SER A 4 0.76 -13.33 30.43
N PRO A 5 1.62 -14.34 30.70
CA PRO A 5 2.93 -14.48 30.07
C PRO A 5 2.75 -15.08 28.68
N GLY A 6 2.45 -14.23 27.70
CA GLY A 6 2.36 -14.59 26.28
C GLY A 6 2.89 -13.48 25.38
N VAL A 7 3.80 -12.65 25.88
CA VAL A 7 4.40 -11.55 25.12
C VAL A 7 5.27 -12.17 24.03
N SER A 8 4.76 -12.14 22.80
CA SER A 8 5.45 -12.58 21.60
C SER A 8 6.70 -11.73 21.42
N SER A 9 7.83 -12.16 21.98
CA SER A 9 9.13 -11.53 21.73
C SER A 9 9.31 -11.40 20.23
N LEU A 10 9.56 -10.18 19.74
CA LEU A 10 9.88 -9.92 18.34
C LEU A 10 11.02 -10.83 17.89
N THR A 11 10.72 -11.99 17.32
CA THR A 11 11.73 -12.98 16.96
C THR A 11 12.32 -12.63 15.60
N ALA A 12 13.60 -12.94 15.41
CA ALA A 12 14.24 -12.84 14.10
C ALA A 12 13.45 -13.65 13.02
N SER A 13 12.84 -14.76 13.41
CA SER A 13 11.98 -15.57 12.51
C SER A 13 10.71 -14.84 12.09
N SER A 14 10.03 -14.12 12.99
CA SER A 14 8.83 -13.33 12.65
C SER A 14 9.15 -12.15 11.73
N LEU A 15 10.29 -11.48 11.96
CA LEU A 15 10.78 -10.40 11.11
C LEU A 15 11.17 -10.93 9.71
N ALA A 16 11.84 -12.07 9.65
CA ALA A 16 12.23 -12.71 8.39
C ALA A 16 11.00 -13.15 7.60
N SER A 17 10.03 -13.82 8.23
CA SER A 17 8.80 -14.27 7.57
C SER A 17 7.96 -13.08 7.06
N ALA A 18 7.91 -11.98 7.80
CA ALA A 18 7.25 -10.74 7.39
C ALA A 18 7.91 -10.14 6.16
N SER A 19 9.23 -10.03 6.21
CA SER A 19 10.05 -9.45 5.16
C SER A 19 9.93 -10.25 3.87
N MET A 20 9.99 -11.59 3.95
CA MET A 20 9.85 -12.48 2.80
C MET A 20 8.43 -12.41 2.21
N SER A 21 7.41 -12.50 3.06
CA SER A 21 6.01 -12.42 2.64
C SER A 21 5.69 -11.08 1.98
N GLY A 22 6.20 -9.99 2.55
CA GLY A 22 6.08 -8.64 2.00
C GLY A 22 6.78 -8.47 0.66
N SER A 23 8.02 -8.96 0.56
CA SER A 23 8.82 -8.95 -0.66
C SER A 23 8.13 -9.73 -1.79
N PHE A 24 7.59 -10.91 -1.48
CA PHE A 24 6.82 -11.71 -2.42
C PHE A 24 5.53 -11.00 -2.86
N SER A 25 4.78 -10.45 -1.90
CA SER A 25 3.55 -9.69 -2.18
C SER A 25 3.83 -8.50 -3.09
N MET A 26 4.94 -7.77 -2.85
CA MET A 26 5.35 -6.67 -3.69
C MET A 26 5.76 -7.10 -5.09
N LEU A 27 6.44 -8.24 -5.23
CA LEU A 27 6.78 -8.82 -6.53
C LEU A 27 5.51 -9.08 -7.37
N CYS A 28 4.47 -9.67 -6.75
CA CYS A 28 3.16 -9.86 -7.38
C CYS A 28 2.48 -8.54 -7.79
N GLY A 29 2.75 -7.45 -7.07
CA GLY A 29 2.24 -6.11 -7.37
C GLY A 29 3.01 -5.33 -8.45
N VAL A 30 4.18 -5.80 -8.91
CA VAL A 30 5.00 -5.10 -9.91
C VAL A 30 4.30 -4.97 -11.27
N PRO A 31 3.64 -6.02 -11.82
CA PRO A 31 2.88 -5.89 -13.06
C PRO A 31 1.84 -4.76 -13.01
N LEU A 32 1.08 -4.67 -11.93
CA LEU A 32 0.08 -3.61 -11.72
C LEU A 32 0.72 -2.22 -11.59
N THR A 33 1.90 -2.14 -10.98
CA THR A 33 2.69 -0.90 -10.91
C THR A 33 3.11 -0.44 -12.31
N ASN A 34 3.62 -1.35 -13.13
CA ASN A 34 4.05 -1.06 -14.50
C ASN A 34 2.88 -0.69 -15.41
N ILE A 35 1.72 -1.35 -15.26
CA ILE A 35 0.47 -0.97 -15.91
C ILE A 35 0.07 0.45 -15.50
N GLY A 36 0.10 0.78 -14.21
CA GLY A 36 -0.21 2.12 -13.71
C GLY A 36 0.71 3.20 -14.27
N ILE A 37 2.01 2.91 -14.36
CA ILE A 37 3.02 3.78 -14.99
C ILE A 37 2.68 4.05 -16.45
N GLN A 38 2.34 3.01 -17.24
CA GLN A 38 1.95 3.20 -18.63
C GLN A 38 0.60 3.92 -18.76
N ALA A 39 -0.35 3.66 -17.85
CA ALA A 39 -1.66 4.31 -17.84
C ALA A 39 -1.58 5.81 -17.58
N ALA A 40 -0.65 6.23 -16.73
CA ALA A 40 -0.37 7.64 -16.47
C ALA A 40 0.30 8.33 -17.67
N LYS A 41 1.19 7.64 -18.40
CA LYS A 41 1.84 8.18 -19.61
C LYS A 41 0.89 8.28 -20.81
N LYS A 42 -0.13 7.43 -20.87
CA LYS A 42 -1.12 7.40 -21.93
C LYS A 42 -2.55 7.50 -21.35
N PRO A 43 -2.99 8.69 -20.90
CA PRO A 43 -4.29 8.85 -20.25
C PRO A 43 -5.45 8.50 -21.19
N LYS A 44 -5.31 8.72 -22.49
CA LYS A 44 -6.34 8.44 -23.52
C LYS A 44 -6.35 6.99 -24.04
N ALA A 45 -5.31 6.19 -23.74
CA ALA A 45 -5.24 4.81 -24.23
C ALA A 45 -6.18 3.87 -23.45
N CYS A 46 -6.72 2.88 -24.16
CA CYS A 46 -7.51 1.81 -23.56
C CYS A 46 -6.66 0.95 -22.62
N LEU A 47 -7.26 0.43 -21.55
CA LEU A 47 -6.58 -0.42 -20.57
C LEU A 47 -5.91 -1.64 -21.21
N LEU A 48 -6.55 -2.26 -22.20
CA LEU A 48 -6.01 -3.42 -22.91
C LEU A 48 -4.74 -3.06 -23.71
N GLU A 49 -4.68 -1.86 -24.29
CA GLU A 49 -3.47 -1.37 -24.96
C GLU A 49 -2.34 -1.15 -23.94
N ILE A 50 -2.67 -0.55 -22.79
CA ILE A 50 -1.74 -0.31 -21.68
C ILE A 50 -1.15 -1.64 -21.16
N VAL A 51 -1.99 -2.66 -20.97
CA VAL A 51 -1.56 -4.00 -20.55
C VAL A 51 -0.63 -4.63 -21.59
N LYS A 52 -1.00 -4.60 -22.87
CA LYS A 52 -0.15 -5.10 -23.97
C LYS A 52 1.21 -4.38 -24.02
N LEU A 53 1.22 -3.05 -23.87
CA LEU A 53 2.44 -2.24 -23.83
C LEU A 53 3.32 -2.58 -22.62
N SER A 54 2.70 -2.77 -21.45
CA SER A 54 3.42 -3.18 -20.23
C SER A 54 4.02 -4.57 -20.39
N ASN A 55 3.30 -5.51 -21.02
CA ASN A 55 3.80 -6.85 -21.29
C ASN A 55 5.01 -6.83 -22.25
N LYS A 56 4.93 -6.07 -23.35
CA LYS A 56 6.05 -5.91 -24.31
C LYS A 56 7.31 -5.33 -23.66
N LYS A 57 7.19 -4.48 -22.64
CA LYS A 57 8.33 -3.88 -21.93
C LYS A 57 8.87 -4.75 -20.79
N GLY A 58 8.20 -5.87 -20.49
CA GLY A 58 8.45 -6.75 -19.36
C GLY A 58 7.63 -6.37 -18.13
N LEU A 59 6.68 -7.23 -17.73
CA LEU A 59 5.78 -6.98 -16.59
C LEU A 59 6.50 -6.82 -15.26
N PHE A 60 7.62 -7.51 -15.07
CA PHE A 60 8.43 -7.45 -13.83
C PHE A 60 9.65 -6.53 -13.95
N ARG A 61 9.75 -5.74 -15.01
CA ARG A 61 10.88 -4.84 -15.21
C ARG A 61 10.96 -3.84 -14.04
N GLY A 62 12.13 -3.75 -13.43
CA GLY A 62 12.37 -2.86 -12.29
C GLY A 62 11.84 -3.37 -10.95
N ALA A 63 11.51 -4.67 -10.83
CA ALA A 63 11.01 -5.28 -9.59
C ALA A 63 11.99 -5.26 -8.42
N SER A 64 13.30 -5.30 -8.67
CA SER A 64 14.31 -5.44 -7.61
C SER A 64 14.21 -4.35 -6.54
N ARG A 65 14.10 -3.09 -6.95
CA ARG A 65 14.04 -1.94 -6.05
C ARG A 65 12.79 -1.90 -5.15
N PRO A 66 11.55 -2.05 -5.66
CA PRO A 66 10.38 -2.11 -4.80
C PRO A 66 10.37 -3.35 -3.90
N VAL A 67 10.93 -4.48 -4.35
CA VAL A 67 11.04 -5.70 -3.53
C VAL A 67 12.01 -5.51 -2.37
N THR A 68 13.20 -4.95 -2.60
CA THR A 68 14.17 -4.71 -1.51
C THR A 68 13.64 -3.71 -0.48
N MET A 69 12.91 -2.69 -0.92
CA MET A 69 12.29 -1.72 -0.02
C MET A 69 11.07 -2.27 0.74
N ALA A 70 10.47 -3.36 0.25
CA ALA A 70 9.36 -4.02 0.93
C ALA A 70 9.81 -4.61 2.28
N ILE A 71 11.06 -5.07 2.39
CA ILE A 71 11.61 -5.72 3.59
C ILE A 71 11.34 -4.90 4.86
N PRO A 72 11.89 -3.67 5.00
CA PRO A 72 11.65 -2.88 6.21
C PRO A 72 10.18 -2.46 6.36
N GLN A 73 9.48 -2.22 5.25
CA GLN A 73 8.07 -1.81 5.28
C GLN A 73 7.17 -2.91 5.88
N PHE A 74 7.32 -4.16 5.45
CA PHE A 74 6.47 -5.25 5.93
C PHE A 74 6.89 -5.79 7.30
N ALA A 75 8.17 -5.67 7.67
CA ALA A 75 8.62 -5.89 9.03
C ALA A 75 7.94 -4.92 10.01
N LEU A 76 7.83 -3.63 9.64
CA LEU A 76 7.13 -2.61 10.42
C LEU A 76 5.62 -2.89 10.48
N LEU A 77 5.01 -3.24 9.34
CA LEU A 77 3.57 -3.45 9.25
C LEU A 77 3.07 -4.68 10.02
N GLY A 78 3.85 -5.76 10.10
CA GLY A 78 3.43 -7.00 10.73
C GLY A 78 3.89 -7.13 12.17
N PRO A 79 5.08 -7.73 12.43
CA PRO A 79 5.57 -7.99 13.78
C PRO A 79 5.65 -6.75 14.67
N VAL A 80 6.15 -5.62 14.16
CA VAL A 80 6.31 -4.40 14.97
C VAL A 80 4.94 -3.80 15.32
N TYR A 81 3.97 -3.81 14.39
CA TYR A 81 2.59 -3.42 14.70
C TYR A 81 1.99 -4.27 15.81
N LYS A 82 2.13 -5.59 15.74
CA LYS A 82 1.60 -6.51 16.75
C LYS A 82 2.22 -6.21 18.12
N GLU A 83 3.53 -6.06 18.20
CA GLU A 83 4.26 -5.74 19.43
C GLU A 83 3.86 -4.37 20.01
N LEU A 84 3.76 -3.34 19.18
CA LEU A 84 3.35 -2.00 19.63
C LEU A 84 1.93 -2.00 20.20
N ASN A 85 1.01 -2.67 19.52
CA ASN A 85 -0.39 -2.71 19.94
C ASN A 85 -0.62 -3.66 21.13
N SER A 86 0.11 -4.78 21.24
CA SER A 86 -0.05 -5.74 22.33
C SER A 86 0.67 -5.31 23.62
N LYS A 87 1.93 -4.89 23.51
CA LYS A 87 2.80 -4.61 24.65
C LYS A 87 2.61 -3.22 25.22
N TYR A 88 2.47 -2.23 24.34
CA TYR A 88 2.37 -0.83 24.77
C TYR A 88 0.92 -0.32 24.79
N GLN A 89 -0.05 -1.13 24.35
CA GLN A 89 -1.47 -0.77 24.28
C GLN A 89 -1.74 0.59 23.61
N LEU A 90 -0.83 0.98 22.71
CA LEU A 90 -0.96 2.16 21.85
C LEU A 90 -2.13 1.88 20.92
N GLY A 91 -3.33 2.38 21.24
CA GLY A 91 -4.56 2.09 20.49
C GLY A 91 -4.37 2.19 18.97
N LYS A 92 -5.15 1.44 18.19
CA LYS A 92 -4.90 1.18 16.75
C LYS A 92 -4.48 2.41 15.93
N TRP A 93 -5.17 3.54 16.11
CA TRP A 93 -4.86 4.79 15.39
C TRP A 93 -3.49 5.39 15.73
N SER A 94 -3.09 5.37 17.00
CA SER A 94 -1.76 5.84 17.42
C SER A 94 -0.65 4.95 16.86
N THR A 95 -0.82 3.62 16.88
CA THR A 95 0.13 2.68 16.29
C THR A 95 0.23 2.88 14.77
N ILE A 96 -0.90 3.05 14.08
CA ILE A 96 -0.92 3.37 12.64
C ILE A 96 -0.18 4.67 12.35
N GLY A 97 -0.43 5.74 13.12
CA GLY A 97 0.24 7.04 12.93
C GLY A 97 1.76 6.96 13.11
N LEU A 98 2.21 6.27 14.16
CA LEU A 98 3.64 6.09 14.44
C LEU A 98 4.32 5.28 13.34
N LEU A 99 3.77 4.11 12.99
CA LEU A 99 4.35 3.27 11.95
C LEU A 99 4.31 3.93 10.58
N SER A 100 3.24 4.65 10.25
CA SER A 100 3.17 5.41 8.99
C SER A 100 4.22 6.51 8.93
N THR A 101 4.56 7.11 10.07
CA THR A 101 5.64 8.11 10.16
C THR A 101 6.99 7.46 9.90
N VAL A 102 7.29 6.34 10.58
CA VAL A 102 8.54 5.59 10.38
C VAL A 102 8.65 5.07 8.94
N GLU A 103 7.60 4.47 8.40
CA GLU A 103 7.56 4.01 7.02
C GLU A 103 7.81 5.18 6.05
N SER A 104 7.19 6.33 6.28
CA SER A 104 7.37 7.50 5.42
C SER A 104 8.81 8.01 5.46
N LEU A 105 9.45 8.06 6.63
CA LEU A 105 10.86 8.46 6.76
C LEU A 105 11.79 7.53 5.99
N VAL A 106 11.57 6.21 6.07
CA VAL A 106 12.38 5.22 5.35
C VAL A 106 12.12 5.24 3.84
N THR A 107 10.88 5.47 3.43
CA THR A 107 10.46 5.35 2.03
C THR A 107 10.50 6.67 1.25
N TYR A 108 10.62 7.83 1.92
CA TYR A 108 10.57 9.15 1.29
C TYR A 108 11.59 9.31 0.16
N THR A 109 12.86 9.07 0.45
CA THR A 109 13.96 9.21 -0.52
C THR A 109 13.74 8.33 -1.75
N VAL A 110 13.33 7.07 -1.54
CA VAL A 110 13.09 6.14 -2.65
C VAL A 110 11.84 6.49 -3.44
N GLY A 111 10.77 6.92 -2.76
CA GLY A 111 9.56 7.44 -3.40
C GLY A 111 9.89 8.63 -4.29
N LYS A 112 10.69 9.57 -3.77
CA LYS A 112 11.11 10.76 -4.50
C LYS A 112 11.93 10.43 -5.74
N GLN A 113 12.96 9.59 -5.59
CA GLN A 113 13.78 9.16 -6.72
C GLN A 113 12.97 8.38 -7.76
N SER A 114 11.97 7.61 -7.32
CA SER A 114 11.06 6.89 -8.21
C SER A 114 10.16 7.84 -9.01
N ALA A 115 9.62 8.89 -8.36
CA ALA A 115 8.83 9.92 -9.03
C ALA A 115 9.66 10.71 -10.05
N GLN A 116 10.89 11.11 -9.69
CA GLN A 116 11.81 11.78 -10.61
C GLN A 116 12.17 10.92 -11.82
N LYS A 117 12.53 9.65 -11.58
CA LYS A 117 12.84 8.71 -12.67
C LYS A 117 11.62 8.48 -13.57
N PHE A 118 10.41 8.50 -13.01
CA PHE A 118 9.19 8.36 -13.78
C PHE A 118 8.97 9.54 -14.74
N TYR A 119 9.14 10.77 -14.24
CA TYR A 119 8.86 12.00 -14.97
C TYR A 119 10.01 12.42 -15.90
N TYR A 120 11.25 12.48 -15.38
CA TYR A 120 12.43 12.95 -16.12
C TYR A 120 13.23 11.83 -16.79
N GLY A 121 12.90 10.55 -16.54
CA GLY A 121 13.69 9.41 -17.01
C GLY A 121 15.01 9.17 -16.25
N LYS A 122 15.45 10.14 -15.44
CA LYS A 122 16.65 10.09 -14.61
C LYS A 122 16.36 10.60 -13.19
N ILE A 123 17.23 10.27 -12.25
CA ILE A 123 17.20 10.85 -10.90
C ILE A 123 17.92 12.20 -10.99
N ILE A 124 17.26 13.27 -10.54
CA ILE A 124 17.82 14.63 -10.56
C ILE A 124 18.43 14.97 -9.20
N ASP A 125 17.76 14.55 -8.12
CA ASP A 125 18.22 14.83 -6.75
C ASP A 125 18.67 13.53 -6.07
N HIS A 126 19.95 13.48 -5.74
CA HIS A 126 20.59 12.37 -5.02
C HIS A 126 20.59 12.57 -3.50
N SER A 127 20.02 13.67 -3.00
CA SER A 127 19.93 13.95 -1.57
C SER A 127 19.18 12.85 -0.82
N LEU A 128 19.79 12.36 0.25
CA LEU A 128 19.25 11.33 1.14
C LEU A 128 18.44 11.91 2.30
N ARG A 129 17.90 13.13 2.15
CA ARG A 129 17.08 13.77 3.19
C ARG A 129 15.83 12.91 3.47
N PRO A 130 15.59 12.49 4.72
CA PRO A 130 14.51 11.57 5.07
C PRO A 130 13.12 12.23 5.03
N MET A 131 13.07 13.56 4.89
CA MET A 131 11.85 14.34 4.79
C MET A 131 12.07 15.58 3.92
N GLY A 132 10.97 16.13 3.39
CA GLY A 132 10.97 17.32 2.55
C GLY A 132 9.61 17.57 1.93
N VAL A 133 9.60 18.27 0.80
CA VAL A 133 8.38 18.59 0.05
C VAL A 133 7.63 17.30 -0.32
N GLY A 134 6.31 17.31 -0.11
CA GLY A 134 5.45 16.14 -0.32
C GLY A 134 5.40 15.14 0.84
N PHE A 135 6.22 15.28 1.89
CA PHE A 135 6.26 14.32 3.00
C PHE A 135 4.89 14.12 3.67
N GLY A 136 4.13 15.19 3.90
CA GLY A 136 2.77 15.09 4.47
C GLY A 136 1.80 14.27 3.60
N ALA A 137 1.95 14.36 2.26
CA ALA A 137 1.16 13.57 1.33
C ALA A 137 1.62 12.09 1.30
N LEU A 138 2.92 11.83 1.47
CA LEU A 138 3.42 10.46 1.65
C LEU A 138 2.90 9.85 2.95
N LEU A 139 2.94 10.62 4.04
CA LEU A 139 2.45 10.20 5.36
C LEU A 139 0.96 9.86 5.31
N SER A 140 0.13 10.76 4.78
CA SER A 140 -1.32 10.51 4.68
C SER A 140 -1.64 9.30 3.81
N ARG A 141 -0.92 9.11 2.70
CA ARG A 141 -1.02 7.90 1.87
C ARG A 141 -0.74 6.64 2.68
N ASN A 142 0.32 6.61 3.48
CA ASN A 142 0.71 5.44 4.28
C ASN A 142 -0.30 5.19 5.42
N VAL A 143 -0.80 6.25 6.08
CA VAL A 143 -1.88 6.15 7.07
C VAL A 143 -3.12 5.51 6.47
N ILE A 144 -3.56 5.97 5.30
CA ILE A 144 -4.74 5.41 4.62
C ILE A 144 -4.52 3.94 4.26
N ALA A 145 -3.34 3.59 3.73
CA ALA A 145 -3.03 2.22 3.37
C ALA A 145 -3.05 1.28 4.60
N MET A 146 -2.43 1.69 5.71
CA MET A 146 -2.45 0.93 6.96
C MET A 146 -3.85 0.85 7.58
N ALA A 147 -4.61 1.94 7.55
CA ALA A 147 -5.99 1.96 8.04
C ALA A 147 -6.89 1.01 7.24
N GLY A 148 -6.66 0.88 5.92
CA GLY A 148 -7.31 -0.13 5.09
C GLY A 148 -7.17 -1.54 5.67
N LEU A 149 -5.94 -1.93 5.96
CA LEU A 149 -5.63 -3.27 6.47
C LEU A 149 -6.09 -3.49 7.94
N ARG A 150 -5.86 -2.52 8.82
CA ARG A 150 -5.98 -2.71 10.29
C ARG A 150 -7.30 -2.21 10.89
N ILE A 151 -8.01 -1.31 10.21
CA ILE A 151 -9.29 -0.74 10.67
C ILE A 151 -10.42 -1.22 9.77
N LEU A 152 -10.30 -0.96 8.46
CA LEU A 152 -11.40 -1.19 7.53
C LEU A 152 -11.64 -2.68 7.26
N SER A 153 -10.57 -3.50 7.15
CA SER A 153 -10.73 -4.93 6.88
C SER A 153 -11.53 -5.67 7.96
N PRO A 154 -11.24 -5.53 9.27
CA PRO A 154 -12.08 -6.15 10.31
C PRO A 154 -13.54 -5.68 10.26
N THR A 155 -13.79 -4.38 10.03
CA THR A 155 -15.17 -3.87 9.94
C THR A 155 -15.95 -4.44 8.76
N ILE A 156 -15.29 -4.64 7.61
CA ILE A 156 -15.90 -5.30 6.46
C ILE A 156 -16.10 -6.80 6.74
N GLU A 157 -15.16 -7.46 7.42
CA GLU A 157 -15.29 -8.85 7.85
C GLU A 157 -16.52 -9.06 8.74
N ASP A 158 -16.67 -8.26 9.80
CA ASP A 158 -17.82 -8.33 10.72
C ASP A 158 -19.15 -8.12 9.97
N SER A 159 -19.16 -7.21 9.00
CA SER A 159 -20.34 -6.93 8.16
C SER A 159 -20.67 -8.09 7.23
N LEU A 160 -19.66 -8.66 6.56
CA LEU A 160 -19.82 -9.82 5.68
C LEU A 160 -20.24 -11.07 6.47
N GLU A 161 -19.67 -11.29 7.65
CA GLU A 161 -20.05 -12.37 8.54
C GLU A 161 -21.52 -12.22 8.95
N SER A 162 -21.96 -11.02 9.35
CA SER A 162 -23.35 -10.76 9.71
C SER A 162 -24.33 -11.05 8.56
N ILE A 163 -23.95 -10.76 7.31
CA ILE A 163 -24.77 -11.07 6.12
C ILE A 163 -24.77 -12.58 5.85
N ALA A 164 -23.63 -13.24 6.03
CA ALA A 164 -23.42 -14.62 5.64
C ALA A 164 -23.82 -15.65 6.71
N LYS A 165 -24.24 -15.21 7.91
CA LYS A 165 -24.68 -16.05 9.06
C LYS A 165 -25.67 -17.17 8.71
N ASN A 166 -26.48 -17.00 7.66
CA ASN A 166 -27.47 -18.00 7.24
C ASN A 166 -26.95 -18.99 6.17
N SER A 167 -25.83 -18.69 5.51
CA SER A 167 -25.34 -19.46 4.35
C SER A 167 -23.99 -20.14 4.59
N LEU A 168 -23.16 -19.63 5.50
CA LEU A 168 -21.86 -20.21 5.81
C LEU A 168 -21.95 -21.03 7.10
N LYS A 169 -22.27 -22.33 6.95
CA LYS A 169 -21.97 -23.31 8.01
C LYS A 169 -20.47 -23.22 8.32
N ASN A 170 -20.11 -23.26 9.61
CA ASN A 170 -18.76 -23.17 10.24
C ASN A 170 -17.64 -24.00 9.57
N SER A 171 -17.35 -23.74 8.30
CA SER A 171 -16.29 -24.35 7.53
C SER A 171 -15.09 -23.42 7.57
N GLU A 172 -13.92 -23.97 7.89
CA GLU A 172 -12.65 -23.24 7.90
C GLU A 172 -12.38 -22.55 6.55
N SER A 173 -12.83 -23.16 5.45
CA SER A 173 -12.74 -22.59 4.10
C SER A 173 -13.61 -21.33 3.95
N ALA A 174 -14.81 -21.32 4.54
CA ALA A 174 -15.69 -20.15 4.53
C ALA A 174 -15.08 -18.95 5.27
N ASN A 175 -14.48 -19.20 6.44
CA ASN A 175 -13.82 -18.16 7.22
C ASN A 175 -12.58 -17.61 6.52
N THR A 176 -11.82 -18.47 5.84
CA THR A 176 -10.67 -18.04 5.02
C THR A 176 -11.11 -17.18 3.84
N GLY A 177 -12.18 -17.59 3.14
CA GLY A 177 -12.76 -16.83 2.03
C GLY A 177 -13.31 -15.47 2.44
N LEU A 178 -13.97 -15.39 3.60
CA LEU A 178 -14.45 -14.13 4.19
C LEU A 178 -13.28 -13.19 4.49
N LYS A 179 -12.26 -13.66 5.19
CA LYS A 179 -11.05 -12.89 5.50
C LYS A 179 -10.33 -12.40 4.26
N PHE A 180 -10.20 -13.26 3.24
CA PHE A 180 -9.58 -12.86 1.98
C PHE A 180 -10.39 -11.75 1.29
N THR A 181 -11.71 -11.90 1.24
CA THR A 181 -12.62 -10.95 0.59
C THR A 181 -12.66 -9.62 1.33
N SER A 182 -12.74 -9.62 2.66
CA SER A 182 -12.72 -8.41 3.47
C SER A 182 -11.41 -7.63 3.29
N ASN A 183 -10.27 -8.33 3.35
CA ASN A 183 -8.96 -7.75 3.09
C ASN A 183 -8.87 -7.16 1.67
N LEU A 184 -9.37 -7.86 0.66
CA LEU A 184 -9.34 -7.40 -0.72
C LEU A 184 -10.17 -6.12 -0.90
N LEU A 185 -11.40 -6.09 -0.40
CA LEU A 185 -12.29 -4.94 -0.51
C LEU A 185 -11.76 -3.72 0.25
N ALA A 186 -11.27 -3.94 1.48
CA ALA A 186 -10.72 -2.88 2.31
C ALA A 186 -9.49 -2.24 1.67
N ASN A 187 -8.55 -3.08 1.22
CA ASN A 187 -7.30 -2.60 0.63
C ASN A 187 -7.48 -2.03 -0.78
N CYS A 188 -8.47 -2.50 -1.56
CA CYS A 188 -8.88 -1.85 -2.80
C CYS A 188 -9.42 -0.44 -2.55
N SER A 189 -10.31 -0.29 -1.57
CA SER A 189 -10.92 1.00 -1.20
C SER A 189 -9.86 1.98 -0.67
N ALA A 190 -9.03 1.54 0.28
CA ALA A 190 -7.91 2.32 0.78
C ALA A 190 -6.92 2.67 -0.34
N GLY A 191 -6.67 1.75 -1.26
CA GLY A 191 -5.85 1.98 -2.44
C GLY A 191 -6.40 3.09 -3.34
N ALA A 192 -7.70 3.05 -3.64
CA ALA A 192 -8.38 4.06 -4.43
C ALA A 192 -8.28 5.44 -3.76
N VAL A 193 -8.62 5.54 -2.47
CA VAL A 193 -8.56 6.80 -1.70
C VAL A 193 -7.13 7.33 -1.60
N SER A 194 -6.14 6.45 -1.38
CA SER A 194 -4.72 6.83 -1.29
C SER A 194 -4.13 7.35 -2.61
N THR A 195 -4.87 7.28 -3.72
CA THR A 195 -4.44 7.83 -5.02
C THR A 195 -4.27 9.34 -4.95
N ILE A 196 -5.16 10.05 -4.26
CA ILE A 196 -5.12 11.50 -4.13
C ILE A 196 -3.80 11.96 -3.48
N PRO A 197 -3.46 11.53 -2.24
CA PRO A 197 -2.21 11.93 -1.62
C PRO A 197 -0.98 11.39 -2.37
N HIS A 198 -1.07 10.25 -3.03
CA HIS A 198 0.01 9.75 -3.89
C HIS A 198 0.28 10.67 -5.09
N THR A 199 -0.77 11.17 -5.76
CA THR A 199 -0.63 12.11 -6.88
C THR A 199 -0.07 13.44 -6.40
N ILE A 200 -0.53 13.94 -5.25
CA ILE A 200 0.03 15.14 -4.61
C ILE A 200 1.52 14.96 -4.33
N PHE A 201 1.91 13.85 -3.70
CA PHE A 201 3.32 13.56 -3.41
C PHE A 201 4.19 13.58 -4.67
N ASN A 202 3.78 12.86 -5.72
CA ASN A 202 4.55 12.79 -6.96
C ASN A 202 4.71 14.17 -7.61
N GLU A 203 3.62 14.92 -7.75
CA GLU A 203 3.64 16.24 -8.36
C GLU A 203 4.46 17.25 -7.55
N GLN A 204 4.36 17.24 -6.22
CA GLN A 204 5.13 18.14 -5.36
C GLN A 204 6.62 17.82 -5.35
N VAL A 205 7.01 16.56 -5.46
CA VAL A 205 8.41 16.17 -5.55
C VAL A 205 9.03 16.57 -6.90
N ILE A 206 8.23 16.55 -7.97
CA ILE A 206 8.66 16.96 -9.32
C ILE A 206 8.67 18.48 -9.44
N ASN A 207 7.61 19.14 -8.97
CA ASN A 207 7.39 20.59 -9.07
C ASN A 207 7.08 21.18 -7.67
N PRO A 208 8.11 21.47 -6.85
CA PRO A 208 7.93 21.91 -5.46
C PRO A 208 7.09 23.18 -5.29
N GLU A 209 7.05 24.05 -6.30
CA GLU A 209 6.30 25.30 -6.27
C GLU A 209 4.79 25.13 -6.49
N ARG A 210 4.34 23.94 -6.91
CA ARG A 210 2.92 23.68 -7.13
C ARG A 210 2.19 23.48 -5.81
N THR A 211 1.24 24.37 -5.54
CA THR A 211 0.29 24.22 -4.44
C THR A 211 -0.61 23.00 -4.66
N ILE A 212 -1.05 22.35 -3.57
CA ILE A 212 -1.98 21.20 -3.59
C ILE A 212 -3.25 21.53 -4.39
N LYS A 213 -3.80 22.74 -4.21
CA LYS A 213 -4.99 23.21 -4.92
C LYS A 213 -4.81 23.17 -6.44
N LYS A 214 -3.69 23.70 -6.95
CA LYS A 214 -3.39 23.67 -8.39
C LYS A 214 -3.25 22.24 -8.90
N ILE A 215 -2.53 21.39 -8.17
CA ILE A 215 -2.37 19.97 -8.54
C ILE A 215 -3.72 19.29 -8.69
N LEU A 216 -4.62 19.47 -7.72
CA LEU A 216 -5.96 18.87 -7.79
C LEU A 216 -6.76 19.44 -8.96
N ILE A 217 -6.81 20.77 -9.13
CA ILE A 217 -7.54 21.40 -10.23
C ILE A 217 -7.04 20.89 -11.59
N ASP A 218 -5.74 20.86 -11.82
CA ASP A 218 -5.16 20.42 -13.10
C ASP A 218 -5.48 18.94 -13.37
N GLN A 219 -5.44 18.10 -12.33
CA GLN A 219 -5.82 16.68 -12.45
C GLN A 219 -7.30 16.49 -12.79
N TYR A 220 -8.20 17.27 -12.19
CA TYR A 220 -9.64 17.18 -12.47
C TYR A 220 -10.04 17.84 -13.80
N LYS A 221 -9.45 19.00 -14.13
CA LYS A 221 -9.82 19.83 -15.28
C LYS A 221 -9.19 19.33 -16.58
N ASP A 222 -7.90 18.99 -16.57
CA ASP A 222 -7.15 18.71 -17.81
C ASP A 222 -7.21 17.24 -18.21
N ASN A 223 -7.22 16.34 -17.21
CA ASN A 223 -7.24 14.89 -17.45
C ASN A 223 -8.63 14.25 -17.33
N GLY A 224 -9.58 14.97 -16.73
CA GLY A 224 -10.94 14.50 -16.47
C GLY A 224 -11.05 13.42 -15.39
N ILE A 225 -12.27 13.23 -14.87
CA ILE A 225 -12.58 12.23 -13.83
C ILE A 225 -12.21 10.81 -14.28
N SER A 226 -12.36 10.49 -15.57
CA SER A 226 -12.05 9.17 -16.12
C SER A 226 -10.58 8.76 -15.90
N SER A 227 -9.62 9.70 -16.05
CA SER A 227 -8.21 9.42 -15.79
C SER A 227 -7.95 9.14 -14.32
N LEU A 228 -8.57 9.91 -13.42
CA LEU A 228 -8.46 9.72 -11.97
C LEU A 228 -9.05 8.37 -11.56
N THR A 229 -10.25 8.03 -12.04
CA THR A 229 -10.88 6.73 -11.77
C THR A 229 -10.01 5.58 -12.26
N LYS A 230 -9.43 5.69 -13.46
CA LYS A 230 -8.49 4.67 -13.98
C LYS A 230 -7.28 4.49 -13.07
N GLN A 231 -6.66 5.58 -12.62
CA GLN A 231 -5.52 5.53 -11.70
C GLN A 231 -5.93 4.96 -10.34
N ALA A 232 -7.08 5.36 -9.81
CA ALA A 232 -7.63 4.87 -8.56
C ALA A 232 -7.94 3.37 -8.62
N SER A 233 -8.51 2.88 -9.73
CA SER A 233 -8.78 1.45 -9.93
C SER A 233 -7.50 0.63 -10.02
N ILE A 234 -6.50 1.09 -10.78
CA ILE A 234 -5.22 0.36 -10.89
C ILE A 234 -4.50 0.34 -9.53
N ARG A 235 -4.52 1.46 -8.81
CA ARG A 235 -3.91 1.56 -7.48
C ARG A 235 -4.67 0.74 -6.44
N GLY A 236 -6.00 0.78 -6.46
CA GLY A 236 -6.88 -0.05 -5.67
C GLY A 236 -6.57 -1.53 -5.88
N ALA A 237 -6.60 -1.99 -7.13
CA ALA A 237 -6.26 -3.37 -7.47
C ALA A 237 -4.85 -3.77 -7.00
N ARG A 238 -3.86 -2.86 -7.14
CA ARG A 238 -2.50 -3.11 -6.65
C ARG A 238 -2.45 -3.26 -5.13
N LEU A 239 -2.99 -2.30 -4.37
CA LEU A 239 -2.95 -2.36 -2.90
C LEU A 239 -3.79 -3.52 -2.39
N GLY A 240 -4.96 -3.74 -2.99
CA GLY A 240 -5.80 -4.92 -2.79
C GLY A 240 -5.00 -6.21 -2.91
N CYS A 241 -4.33 -6.42 -4.04
CA CYS A 241 -3.51 -7.61 -4.27
C CYS A 241 -2.37 -7.74 -3.26
N VAL A 242 -1.52 -6.71 -3.12
CA VAL A 242 -0.32 -6.75 -2.28
C VAL A 242 -0.67 -6.99 -0.81
N TYR A 243 -1.61 -6.21 -0.25
CA TYR A 243 -1.93 -6.31 1.17
C TYR A 243 -2.78 -7.53 1.49
N THR A 244 -3.62 -8.03 0.57
CA THR A 244 -4.37 -9.27 0.81
C THR A 244 -3.46 -10.49 0.79
N ILE A 245 -2.52 -10.56 -0.15
CA ILE A 245 -1.50 -11.63 -0.16
C ILE A 245 -0.70 -11.54 1.14
N PHE A 246 -0.21 -10.35 1.51
CA PHE A 246 0.54 -10.17 2.75
C PHE A 246 -0.27 -10.59 3.97
N ALA A 247 -1.52 -10.15 4.13
CA ALA A 247 -2.37 -10.50 5.26
C ALA A 247 -2.63 -12.01 5.34
N THR A 248 -2.82 -12.66 4.19
CA THR A 248 -2.99 -14.12 4.10
C THR A 248 -1.73 -14.86 4.57
N LEU A 249 -0.55 -14.39 4.15
CA LEU A 249 0.74 -14.96 4.56
C LEU A 249 1.06 -14.64 6.03
N GLU A 250 0.75 -13.43 6.50
CA GLU A 250 0.89 -13.01 7.90
C GLU A 250 0.06 -13.93 8.82
N ASN A 251 -1.19 -14.22 8.44
CA ASN A 251 -2.04 -15.12 9.22
C ASN A 251 -1.52 -16.56 9.22
N LYS A 252 -0.89 -17.02 8.14
CA LYS A 252 -0.38 -18.40 8.04
C LYS A 252 0.96 -18.62 8.73
N PHE A 253 1.85 -17.63 8.73
CA PHE A 253 3.23 -17.77 9.22
C PHE A 253 3.50 -17.05 10.54
N MET A 254 2.53 -16.28 11.07
CA MET A 254 2.68 -15.49 12.30
C MET A 254 1.45 -15.55 13.23
N SER A 255 0.58 -16.55 13.03
CA SER A 255 -0.33 -17.01 14.09
C SER A 255 0.40 -17.96 15.02
#